data_AF-A0AA92CGA4-F1
#
_entry.id   AF-A0AA92CGA4-F1
#
_cell.length_a   1.000
_cell.length_b   1.000
_cell.length_c   1.000
_cell.angle_alpha   90.00
_cell.angle_beta   90.00
_cell.angle_gamma   90.00
#
_symmetry.space_group_name_H-M   'P 1'
#
loop_
_entity.id
_entity.type
_entity.pdbx_description
1 polymer ?
#
loop_
_entity_poly.entity_id
_entity_poly.type
_entity_poly.pdbx_seq_one_letter_code
_entity_poly.pdbx_strand_id
1 'polypeptide(L)' 'MQATRILSLLALCGGLAACGQSTGEQVVYGASAGALGSLLLDGNPVTGAAVGTAANLIYCKENPGKC' A
#
# COMPACT_ATOMS: atom_id res chain seq x y z
N MET A 1 19.41 5.52 10.04
CA MET A 1 19.17 6.79 9.31
C MET A 1 19.07 6.61 7.80
N GLN A 2 19.98 5.86 7.14
CA GLN A 2 19.92 5.59 5.69
C GLN A 2 18.67 4.78 5.28
N ALA A 3 18.37 3.68 6.00
CA ALA A 3 17.22 2.82 5.73
C ALA A 3 15.88 3.55 5.82
N THR A 4 15.74 4.48 6.79
CA THR A 4 14.53 5.30 6.95
C THR A 4 14.31 6.20 5.73
N ARG A 5 15.38 6.81 5.18
CA ARG A 5 15.27 7.64 3.96
C ARG A 5 14.88 6.81 2.73
N ILE A 6 15.43 5.59 2.60
CA ILE A 6 15.11 4.68 1.51
C ILE A 6 13.65 4.22 1.60
N LEU A 7 13.17 3.87 2.80
CA LEU A 7 11.76 3.54 3.05
C LEU A 7 10.82 4.70 2.73
N SER A 8 11.18 5.94 3.08
CA SER A 8 10.38 7.11 2.72
C SER A 8 10.33 7.35 1.21
N LEU A 9 11.44 7.16 0.49
CA LEU A 9 11.49 7.26 -0.97
C LEU A 9 10.69 6.15 -1.65
N LEU A 10 10.77 4.91 -1.15
CA LEU A 10 9.96 3.79 -1.62
C LEU A 10 8.48 4.00 -1.29
N ALA A 11 8.14 4.56 -0.15
CA ALA A 11 6.76 4.90 0.20
C ALA A 11 6.22 6.03 -0.69
N LEU A 12 7.06 6.99 -1.08
CA LEU A 12 6.66 8.09 -1.96
C LEU A 12 6.49 7.63 -3.41
N CYS A 13 7.46 6.89 -3.96
CA CYS A 13 7.35 6.32 -5.30
C CYS A 13 6.29 5.21 -5.37
N GLY A 14 6.23 4.39 -4.32
CA GLY A 14 5.26 3.31 -4.17
C GLY A 14 3.84 3.85 -3.98
N GLY A 15 3.64 4.93 -3.22
CA GLY A 15 2.34 5.58 -3.06
C GLY A 15 1.81 6.18 -4.36
N LEU A 16 2.70 6.67 -5.24
CA LEU A 16 2.35 7.12 -6.59
C LEU A 16 2.05 5.96 -7.56
N ALA A 17 2.63 4.79 -7.36
CA ALA A 17 2.44 3.61 -8.21
C ALA A 17 1.34 2.65 -7.70
N ALA A 18 0.99 2.73 -6.41
CA ALA A 18 0.14 1.77 -5.72
C ALA A 18 -1.33 1.86 -6.13
N CYS A 19 -1.75 2.95 -6.76
CA CYS A 19 -3.13 3.04 -7.20
C CYS A 19 -3.44 2.25 -8.47
N GLY A 20 -2.44 1.71 -9.18
CA GLY A 20 -2.67 0.84 -10.33
C GLY A 20 -3.55 1.44 -11.42
N GLN A 21 -3.59 0.84 -12.60
CA GLN A 21 -4.53 1.29 -13.64
C GLN A 21 -5.89 0.58 -13.51
N SER A 22 -5.93 -0.53 -12.75
CA SER A 22 -7.10 -1.41 -12.61
C SER A 22 -7.37 -1.77 -11.15
N THR A 23 -8.63 -2.12 -10.84
CA THR A 23 -9.02 -2.61 -9.49
C THR A 23 -8.20 -3.84 -9.07
N GLY A 24 -7.80 -4.68 -10.02
CA GLY A 24 -6.95 -5.85 -9.74
C GLY A 24 -5.57 -5.46 -9.23
N GLU A 25 -4.91 -4.50 -9.89
CA GLU A 25 -3.64 -3.96 -9.42
C GLU A 25 -3.78 -3.26 -8.07
N GLN A 26 -4.84 -2.47 -7.86
CA GLN A 26 -5.09 -1.82 -6.56
C GLN A 26 -5.19 -2.84 -5.43
N VAL A 27 -5.85 -3.96 -5.69
CA VAL A 27 -5.98 -5.03 -4.72
C VAL A 27 -4.62 -5.66 -4.43
N VAL A 28 -3.84 -5.98 -5.46
CA VAL A 28 -2.51 -6.58 -5.30
C VAL A 28 -1.56 -5.64 -4.56
N TYR A 29 -1.53 -4.35 -4.90
CA TYR A 29 -0.68 -3.36 -4.23
C TYR A 29 -1.10 -3.11 -2.79
N GLY A 30 -2.39 -2.92 -2.52
CA GLY A 30 -2.90 -2.73 -1.16
C GLY A 30 -2.70 -3.97 -0.29
N ALA A 31 -2.98 -5.16 -0.83
CA ALA A 31 -2.80 -6.42 -0.12
C ALA A 31 -1.34 -6.70 0.20
N SER A 32 -0.44 -6.53 -0.77
CA SER A 32 0.99 -6.78 -0.58
C SER A 32 1.62 -5.77 0.39
N ALA A 33 1.34 -4.49 0.23
CA ALA A 33 1.83 -3.45 1.13
C ALA A 33 1.30 -3.65 2.56
N GLY A 34 0.02 -3.96 2.71
CA GLY A 34 -0.62 -4.23 4.00
C GLY A 34 -0.10 -5.50 4.66
N ALA A 35 0.08 -6.58 3.90
CA ALA A 35 0.64 -7.84 4.42
C ALA A 35 2.07 -7.65 4.90
N LEU A 36 2.93 -7.05 4.07
CA LEU A 36 4.32 -6.78 4.41
C LEU A 36 4.44 -5.83 5.60
N GLY A 37 3.62 -4.77 5.64
CA GLY A 37 3.55 -3.86 6.77
C GLY A 37 3.17 -4.56 8.07
N SER A 38 2.18 -5.45 8.04
CA SER A 38 1.81 -6.25 9.20
C SER A 38 2.89 -7.26 9.61
N LEU A 39 3.60 -7.89 8.67
CA LEU A 39 4.75 -8.74 9.03
C LEU A 39 5.84 -7.95 9.76
N LEU A 40 6.17 -6.75 9.29
CA LEU A 40 7.20 -5.91 9.91
C LEU A 40 6.80 -5.41 11.31
N LEU A 41 5.50 -5.41 11.61
CA LEU A 41 4.93 -5.00 12.88
C LEU A 41 4.56 -6.20 13.77
N ASP A 42 4.98 -7.42 13.43
CA ASP A 42 4.60 -8.68 14.10
C ASP A 42 3.07 -8.87 14.24
N GLY A 43 2.31 -8.28 13.31
CA GLY A 43 0.85 -8.37 13.22
C GLY A 43 0.37 -9.50 12.31
N ASN A 44 -0.96 -9.64 12.19
CA ASN A 44 -1.56 -10.66 11.32
C ASN A 44 -1.47 -10.25 9.84
N PRO A 45 -0.74 -11.00 8.97
CA PRO A 45 -0.63 -10.71 7.54
C PRO A 45 -1.95 -10.65 6.81
N VAL A 46 -2.92 -11.51 7.17
CA VAL A 46 -4.23 -11.57 6.50
C VAL A 46 -5.04 -10.32 6.81
N THR A 47 -5.03 -9.89 8.07
CA THR A 47 -5.65 -8.63 8.49
C THR A 47 -4.95 -7.44 7.84
N GLY A 48 -3.61 -7.45 7.81
CA GLY A 48 -2.80 -6.44 7.14
C GLY A 48 -3.14 -6.30 5.67
N ALA A 49 -3.19 -7.43 4.95
CA ALA A 49 -3.57 -7.48 3.56
C ALA A 49 -4.98 -6.92 3.35
N ALA A 50 -5.97 -7.38 4.12
CA ALA A 50 -7.35 -6.91 4.00
C ALA A 50 -7.48 -5.40 4.25
N VAL A 51 -6.84 -4.89 5.30
CA VAL A 51 -6.85 -3.46 5.63
C VAL A 51 -6.12 -2.64 4.57
N GLY A 52 -4.94 -3.09 4.11
CA GLY A 52 -4.17 -2.42 3.06
C GLY A 52 -4.91 -2.38 1.72
N THR A 53 -5.61 -3.46 1.38
CA THR A 53 -6.49 -3.52 0.20
C THR A 53 -7.61 -2.49 0.29
N ALA A 54 -8.35 -2.48 1.40
CA ALA A 54 -9.45 -1.56 1.61
C ALA A 54 -8.98 -0.10 1.62
N ALA A 55 -7.87 0.18 2.31
CA ALA A 55 -7.28 1.51 2.37
C ALA A 55 -6.85 2.01 0.99
N ASN A 56 -6.21 1.16 0.19
CA ASN A 56 -5.79 1.52 -1.16
C ASN A 56 -6.99 1.82 -2.07
N LEU A 57 -8.01 0.94 -2.07
CA LEU A 57 -9.23 1.16 -2.85
C LEU A 57 -9.98 2.43 -2.44
N ILE A 58 -10.13 2.68 -1.14
CA ILE A 58 -10.80 3.89 -0.63
C ILE A 58 -10.00 5.13 -1.05
N TYR A 59 -8.68 5.12 -0.85
CA TYR A 59 -7.81 6.24 -1.20
C TYR A 59 -7.90 6.59 -2.69
N CYS A 60 -7.83 5.60 -3.59
CA CYS A 60 -7.92 5.85 -5.03
C CYS A 60 -9.33 6.31 -5.46
N LYS A 61 -10.39 5.86 -4.78
CA LYS A 61 -11.76 6.35 -5.03
C LYS A 61 -11.98 7.79 -4.57
N GLU A 62 -11.43 8.16 -3.41
CA GLU A 62 -11.56 9.52 -2.87
C GLU A 62 -10.61 10.51 -3.57
N ASN A 63 -9.52 10.03 -4.17
CA ASN A 63 -8.50 10.87 -4.81
C ASN A 63 -8.21 10.44 -6.26
N PRO A 64 -9.19 10.43 -7.18
CA PRO A 64 -9.05 9.86 -8.52
C PRO A 64 -7.99 10.52 -9.43
N GLY A 65 -7.43 11.68 -9.04
CA GLY A 65 -6.33 12.35 -9.75
C GLY A 65 -4.99 12.37 -9.00
N LYS A 66 -4.89 11.67 -7.86
CA LYS A 66 -3.65 11.57 -7.05
C LYS A 66 -3.09 10.14 -7.01
N CYS A 67 -3.53 9.35 -7.96
CA CYS A 67 -3.53 7.91 -7.98
C CYS A 67 -3.08 7.46 -9.37
#